data_AF-A0A1S8NBG4-F1
#
_entry.id   AF-A0A1S8NBG4-F1
#
_cell.length_a   1.000
_cell.length_b   1.000
_cell.length_c   1.000
_cell.angle_alpha   90.00
_cell.angle_beta   90.00
_cell.angle_gamma   90.00
#
_symmetry.space_group_name_H-M   'P 1'
#
loop_
_entity.id
_entity.type
_entity.pdbx_description
1 polymer ?
#
loop_
_entity_poly.entity_id
_entity_poly.type
_entity_poly.pdbx_seq_one_letter_code
_entity_poly.pdbx_strand_id
1 'polypeptide(L)' 'MNGYQLIMKIQQKMQQDQNFANKFNQAVANLNRIPGLQQQVLKIAQINNEAERQRALDRLPQEAKHSVEELLRLLNS' A
#
# COMPACT_ATOMS: atom_id res chain seq x y z
N MET A 1 -7.34 -11.93 5.59
CA MET A 1 -7.18 -10.81 6.54
C MET A 1 -8.14 -9.71 6.13
N ASN A 2 -8.84 -9.07 7.07
CA ASN A 2 -9.68 -7.90 6.78
C ASN A 2 -8.82 -6.62 6.78
N GLY A 3 -9.27 -5.54 6.10
CA GLY A 3 -8.52 -4.29 5.96
C GLY A 3 -8.09 -3.67 7.30
N TYR A 4 -8.89 -3.84 8.35
CA TYR A 4 -8.54 -3.40 9.70
C TYR A 4 -7.32 -4.15 10.29
N GLN A 5 -7.23 -5.47 10.10
CA GLN A 5 -6.10 -6.27 10.56
C GLN A 5 -4.82 -5.90 9.81
N LEU A 6 -4.94 -5.50 8.54
CA LEU A 6 -3.82 -5.01 7.75
C LEU A 6 -3.28 -3.70 8.33
N ILE A 7 -4.16 -2.75 8.67
CA ILE A 7 -3.77 -1.47 9.29
C ILE A 7 -3.06 -1.71 10.64
N MET A 8 -3.59 -2.60 11.49
CA MET A 8 -2.92 -2.92 12.76
C MET A 8 -1.53 -3.55 12.57
N LYS A 9 -1.38 -4.47 11.60
CA LYS A 9 -0.06 -5.05 11.27
C LYS A 9 0.93 -4.00 10.78
N ILE A 10 0.48 -3.08 9.91
CA ILE A 10 1.31 -1.96 9.44
C ILE A 10 1.76 -1.12 10.62
N GLN A 11 0.84 -0.72 11.50
CA GLN A 11 1.16 0.10 12.67
C GLN A 11 2.14 -0.61 13.61
N GLN A 12 1.96 -1.90 13.87
CA GLN A 12 2.91 -2.68 14.67
C GLN A 12 4.30 -2.74 14.01
N LYS A 13 4.36 -3.03 12.71
CA LYS A 13 5.65 -3.13 11.98
C LYS A 13 6.34 -1.77 11.88
N MET A 14 5.60 -0.67 11.76
CA MET A 14 6.15 0.69 11.86
C MET A 14 6.75 1.00 13.23
N GLN A 15 6.16 0.50 14.31
CA GLN A 15 6.67 0.71 15.67
C GLN A 15 7.92 -0.15 15.94
N GLN A 16 8.00 -1.33 15.35
CA GLN A 16 9.10 -2.29 15.57
C GLN A 16 10.29 -2.07 14.64
N ASP A 17 10.06 -1.59 13.42
CA ASP A 17 11.09 -1.40 12.39
C ASP A 17 11.04 0.03 11.85
N GLN A 18 11.99 0.86 12.29
CA GLN A 18 12.13 2.24 11.83
C GLN A 18 12.48 2.35 10.34
N ASN A 19 13.19 1.37 9.77
CA ASN A 19 13.48 1.36 8.34
C ASN A 19 12.20 1.09 7.54
N PHE A 20 11.38 0.14 8.00
CA PHE A 20 10.05 -0.09 7.44
C PHE A 20 9.18 1.17 7.53
N ALA A 21 9.15 1.85 8.69
CA ALA A 21 8.38 3.07 8.87
C ALA A 21 8.80 4.18 7.91
N ASN A 22 10.11 4.39 7.72
CA ASN A 22 10.63 5.39 6.80
C ASN A 22 10.25 5.10 5.35
N LYS A 23 10.41 3.84 4.89
CA LYS A 23 10.03 3.44 3.53
C LYS A 23 8.52 3.52 3.31
N PHE A 24 7.74 3.07 4.28
CA PHE A 24 6.28 3.17 4.25
C PHE A 24 5.82 4.63 4.16
N ASN A 25 6.37 5.51 4.99
CA ASN A 25 6.04 6.93 4.97
C ASN A 25 6.45 7.61 3.65
N GLN A 26 7.60 7.24 3.07
CA GLN A 26 8.01 7.73 1.75
C GLN A 26 7.05 7.26 0.64
N ALA A 27 6.68 5.98 0.64
CA ALA A 27 5.73 5.45 -0.31
C ALA A 27 4.37 6.15 -0.17
N VAL A 28 3.85 6.32 1.05
CA VAL A 28 2.60 7.06 1.29
C VAL A 28 2.71 8.53 0.90
N ALA A 29 3.84 9.19 1.16
CA ALA A 29 4.07 10.57 0.76
C ALA A 29 4.07 10.72 -0.78
N ASN A 30 4.67 9.78 -1.50
CA ASN A 30 4.61 9.74 -2.97
C ASN A 30 3.18 9.50 -3.47
N LEU A 31 2.42 8.63 -2.81
CA LEU A 31 1.01 8.40 -3.13
C LEU A 31 0.14 9.64 -2.88
N ASN A 32 0.40 10.39 -1.80
CA ASN A 32 -0.32 11.62 -1.45
C ASN A 32 -0.05 12.78 -2.42
N ARG A 33 1.05 12.74 -3.18
CA ARG A 33 1.33 13.72 -4.25
C ARG A 33 0.44 13.53 -5.47
N ILE A 34 -0.22 12.37 -5.59
CA ILE A 34 -1.12 12.06 -6.70
C ILE A 34 -2.57 12.20 -6.20
N PRO A 35 -3.30 13.24 -6.64
CA PRO A 35 -4.67 13.49 -6.19
C PRO A 35 -5.60 12.30 -6.45
N GLY A 36 -6.41 11.93 -5.46
CA GLY A 36 -7.39 10.83 -5.59
C GLY A 36 -6.80 9.42 -5.49
N LEU A 37 -5.48 9.28 -5.44
CA LEU A 37 -4.82 7.98 -5.41
C LEU A 37 -4.99 7.26 -4.08
N GLN A 38 -5.05 8.00 -2.97
CA GLN A 38 -5.28 7.44 -1.63
C GLN A 38 -6.57 6.60 -1.57
N GLN A 39 -7.65 7.06 -2.22
CA GLN A 39 -8.90 6.31 -2.34
C GLN A 39 -8.76 5.08 -3.24
N GLN A 40 -7.98 5.16 -4.32
CA GLN A 40 -7.73 4.01 -5.20
C GLN A 40 -6.94 2.92 -4.48
N VAL A 41 -5.90 3.28 -3.73
CA VAL A 41 -5.11 2.34 -2.92
C VAL A 41 -5.97 1.64 -1.87
N LEU A 42 -6.83 2.38 -1.18
CA LEU A 42 -7.78 1.81 -0.21
C LEU A 42 -8.75 0.84 -0.88
N LYS A 43 -9.27 1.16 -2.07
CA LYS A 43 -10.11 0.25 -2.85
C LYS A 43 -9.35 -1.02 -3.22
N ILE A 44 -8.12 -0.90 -3.70
CA ILE A 44 -7.28 -2.03 -4.10
C ILE A 44 -6.97 -2.95 -2.92
N ALA A 45 -6.63 -2.39 -1.76
CA ALA A 45 -6.33 -3.15 -0.55
C ALA A 45 -7.54 -3.94 -0.02
N GLN A 46 -8.76 -3.51 -0.33
CA GLN A 46 -10.00 -4.20 0.03
C GLN A 46 -10.38 -5.32 -0.95
N ILE A 47 -9.71 -5.42 -2.12
CA ILE A 47 -9.99 -6.48 -3.09
C ILE A 47 -9.43 -7.80 -2.56
N ASN A 48 -10.33 -8.75 -2.31
CA ASN A 48 -9.99 -10.10 -1.84
C ASN A 48 -9.47 -11.01 -2.97
N ASN A 49 -9.88 -10.76 -4.23
CA ASN A 49 -9.45 -11.51 -5.40
C ASN A 49 -8.10 -10.99 -5.92
N GLU A 50 -7.09 -11.86 -5.98
CA GLU A 50 -5.73 -11.50 -6.39
C GLU A 50 -5.65 -11.02 -7.85
N ALA A 51 -6.40 -11.66 -8.77
CA ALA A 51 -6.43 -11.26 -10.18
C ALA A 51 -7.08 -9.88 -10.38
N GLU A 52 -8.14 -9.58 -9.62
CA GLU A 52 -8.77 -8.25 -9.65
C GLU A 52 -7.88 -7.19 -9.00
N ARG A 53 -7.18 -7.55 -7.92
CA ARG A 53 -6.21 -6.67 -7.27
C ARG A 53 -5.09 -6.30 -8.24
N GLN A 54 -4.55 -7.28 -8.96
CA GLN A 54 -3.50 -7.06 -9.95
C GLN A 54 -3.98 -6.13 -11.07
N ARG A 55 -5.17 -6.36 -11.62
CA ARG A 55 -5.77 -5.47 -12.64
C ARG A 55 -5.99 -4.05 -12.13
N ALA A 56 -6.36 -3.89 -10.87
CA ALA A 56 -6.56 -2.57 -10.27
C ALA A 56 -5.22 -1.87 -10.00
N LEU A 57 -4.15 -2.61 -9.66
CA LEU A 57 -2.78 -2.11 -9.59
C LEU A 57 -2.25 -1.68 -10.97
N ASP A 58 -2.54 -2.44 -12.02
CA ASP A 58 -2.14 -2.11 -13.39
C ASP A 58 -2.80 -0.82 -13.93
N ARG A 59 -3.93 -0.42 -13.34
CA ARG A 59 -4.63 0.83 -13.67
C ARG A 59 -4.07 2.05 -12.95
N LEU A 60 -3.17 1.86 -11.98
CA LEU A 60 -2.52 2.97 -11.30
C LEU A 60 -1.50 3.63 -12.23
N PRO A 61 -1.29 4.96 -12.12
CA PRO A 61 -0.15 5.64 -12.73
C PRO A 61 1.16 4.91 -12.38
N GLN A 62 2.15 4.93 -13.27
CA GLN A 62 3.37 4.15 -13.10
C GLN A 62 4.13 4.50 -11.79
N GLU A 63 4.12 5.78 -11.42
CA GLU A 63 4.67 6.30 -10.16
C GLU A 63 3.94 5.77 -8.91
N ALA A 64 2.62 5.61 -9.03
CA ALA A 64 1.77 5.05 -7.99
C ALA A 64 1.94 3.54 -7.85
N LYS A 65 1.98 2.83 -8.99
CA LYS A 65 2.14 1.37 -9.03
C LYS A 65 3.39 0.94 -8.29
N HIS A 66 4.51 1.61 -8.55
CA HIS A 66 5.77 1.31 -7.89
C HIS A 66 5.69 1.50 -6.37
N SER A 67 5.07 2.60 -5.92
CA SER A 67 4.85 2.89 -4.51
C SER A 67 3.94 1.86 -3.84
N VAL A 68 2.89 1.39 -4.52
CA VAL A 68 1.98 0.36 -3.97
C VAL A 68 2.62 -1.03 -3.97
N GLU A 69 3.38 -1.40 -5.01
CA GLU A 69 4.14 -2.65 -5.07
C GLU A 69 5.18 -2.70 -3.95
N GLU A 70 5.87 -1.58 -3.69
CA GLU A 70 6.81 -1.47 -2.58
C GLU A 70 6.11 -1.65 -1.23
N LEU A 71 4.95 -1.02 -1.03
CA LEU A 71 4.14 -1.22 0.18
C LEU A 71 3.72 -2.69 0.36
N LEU A 72 3.24 -3.33 -0.69
CA LEU A 72 2.82 -4.74 -0.64
C LEU A 72 4.01 -5.67 -0.37
N ARG A 73 5.18 -5.39 -0.95
CA ARG A 73 6.41 -6.15 -0.70
C ARG A 73 6.88 -5.99 0.74
N LEU A 74 6.87 -4.77 1.27
CA LEU A 74 7.22 -4.48 2.65
C LEU A 74 6.28 -5.19 3.65
N LEU A 75 5.01 -5.39 3.29
CA LEU A 75 4.01 -6.08 4.11
C LEU A 75 4.15 -7.61 4.12
N ASN A 76 4.70 -8.18 3.04
CA ASN A 76 4.96 -9.61 2.90
C ASN A 76 6.38 -10.01 3.36
N SER A 77 7.21 -9.04 3.76
CA SER A 77 8.57 -9.25 4.27
C SER A 77 8.62 -9.33 5.80
#